data_AF-A0A1J0GGE8-F1
#
_entry.id   AF-A0A1J0GGE8-F1
#
_cell.length_a   1.000
_cell.length_b   1.000
_cell.length_c   1.000
_cell.angle_alpha   90.00
_cell.angle_beta   90.00
_cell.angle_gamma   90.00
#
_symmetry.space_group_name_H-M   'P 1'
#
loop_
_entity.id
_entity.type
_entity.pdbx_description
1 polymer ?
#
loop_
_entity_poly.entity_id
_entity_poly.type
_entity_poly.pdbx_seq_one_letter_code
_entity_poly.pdbx_strand_id
1 'polypeptide(L)'
;MGFLSDLFNIESSQFKTISKPTAIKEFSTENGNLKVLNELLLRLNSNNKRQLVNKEIIAIKMGLKGESTVDFELRNCTFPFLYLHDIRIEYDDLVVQIDYLVITKKYICVMETKQLLGDVNINKDGEFIRAYKSKSGYENKTGMYSPIEQNKKHVNLIKKILKDVFDADKVPVKSIVVMANPAAIIRKTYASKEIQNQIIRAEKLSDYFLTLNNDLPYTVLKEATAFKIANYLKEKHTPINIDYQGKFGLLEKDFIAESNSTKENIKKELKILDSKVRLPEELIVQKIDIVPELSESDKQMTEDLKVYRNQKAKEEGYKGFQYHCVFSASTIGNIVEIKPQTIEQLFQVRGLAQLKINKYGNDILKITRKKIDNDPHLIKEMKSAPIIENKEDELRNKLKQFRSEISAKESIRPYLVFSNQQMEEVLNAKPITKDQLSHVSGFGEIKVEKYADGIVNIFK
;
A
#
# COMPACT_ATOMS: atom_id res chain seq x y z
N MET A 1 9.14 46.31 -7.82
CA MET A 1 7.97 46.85 -8.54
C MET A 1 8.20 47.06 -10.04
N GLY A 2 9.44 47.17 -10.55
CA GLY A 2 9.69 47.40 -11.99
C GLY A 2 9.38 46.24 -12.96
N PHE A 3 9.50 44.98 -12.53
CA PHE A 3 9.25 43.83 -13.42
C PHE A 3 7.76 43.50 -13.65
N LEU A 4 6.89 43.79 -12.66
CA LEU A 4 5.45 43.61 -12.83
C LEU A 4 4.89 44.60 -13.85
N SER A 5 5.38 45.84 -13.88
CA SER A 5 5.03 46.79 -14.95
C SER A 5 5.48 46.30 -16.32
N ASP A 6 6.64 45.64 -16.43
CA ASP A 6 7.12 45.09 -17.69
C ASP A 6 6.26 43.92 -18.18
N LEU A 7 5.81 43.02 -17.29
CA LEU A 7 4.92 41.89 -17.66
C LEU A 7 3.57 42.36 -18.22
N PHE A 8 3.05 43.49 -17.74
CA PHE A 8 1.81 44.08 -18.25
C PHE A 8 2.02 44.97 -19.49
N ASN A 9 3.23 45.55 -19.67
CA ASN A 9 3.62 46.43 -20.77
C ASN A 9 4.22 45.74 -22.01
N ILE A 10 4.37 44.40 -22.03
CA ILE A 10 4.76 43.69 -23.25
C ILE A 10 3.65 43.88 -24.30
N GLU A 11 3.97 44.67 -25.34
CA GLU A 11 3.12 44.85 -26.52
C GLU A 11 2.77 43.48 -27.14
N SER A 12 1.55 43.36 -27.64
CA SER A 12 1.02 42.12 -28.22
C SER A 12 1.83 41.57 -29.40
N SER A 13 2.79 42.34 -29.92
CA SER A 13 3.68 42.02 -31.04
C SER A 13 4.80 41.02 -30.71
N GLN A 14 5.09 40.74 -29.43
CA GLN A 14 6.18 39.83 -29.02
C GLN A 14 5.75 38.39 -28.70
N PHE A 15 4.45 38.08 -28.64
CA PHE A 15 3.99 36.73 -28.31
C PHE A 15 4.05 35.81 -29.53
N LYS A 16 4.83 34.73 -29.43
CA LYS A 16 4.84 33.65 -30.45
C LYS A 16 3.53 32.89 -30.42
N THR A 17 2.95 32.64 -31.59
CA THR A 17 1.73 31.83 -31.73
C THR A 17 1.90 30.44 -31.09
N ILE A 18 1.00 30.03 -30.18
CA ILE A 18 0.98 28.68 -29.59
C ILE A 18 0.52 27.69 -30.67
N SER A 19 1.50 27.08 -31.34
CA SER A 19 1.28 26.10 -32.41
C SER A 19 1.45 24.65 -31.97
N LYS A 20 2.06 24.42 -30.80
CA LYS A 20 2.38 23.12 -30.24
C LYS A 20 2.44 23.18 -28.70
N PRO A 21 2.46 22.03 -27.99
CA PRO A 21 2.77 22.01 -26.56
C PRO A 21 4.07 22.78 -26.29
N THR A 22 3.99 23.81 -25.45
CA THR A 22 5.12 24.70 -25.15
C THR A 22 5.31 24.79 -23.64
N ALA A 23 6.45 24.30 -23.15
CA ALA A 23 6.81 24.40 -21.75
C ALA A 23 7.24 25.84 -21.43
N ILE A 24 6.63 26.44 -20.41
CA ILE A 24 7.04 27.73 -19.84
C ILE A 24 8.00 27.50 -18.66
N LYS A 25 7.77 26.42 -17.91
CA LYS A 25 8.73 25.81 -16.96
C LYS A 25 8.88 24.34 -17.34
N GLU A 26 10.07 23.98 -17.81
CA GLU A 26 10.38 22.63 -18.31
C GLU A 26 10.57 21.61 -17.17
N PHE A 27 10.26 20.35 -17.47
CA PHE A 27 10.67 19.23 -16.65
C PHE A 27 12.21 19.14 -16.61
N SER A 28 12.76 18.98 -15.41
CA SER A 28 14.19 18.76 -15.19
C SER A 28 14.41 17.43 -14.48
N THR A 29 15.36 16.65 -14.98
CA THR A 29 15.86 15.46 -14.28
C THR A 29 16.75 15.82 -13.09
N GLU A 30 17.28 17.05 -13.06
CA GLU A 30 18.06 17.56 -11.95
C GLU A 30 17.14 18.02 -10.81
N ASN A 31 17.24 17.33 -9.68
CA ASN A 31 16.46 17.63 -8.49
C ASN A 31 17.39 18.00 -7.33
N GLY A 32 17.27 19.24 -6.82
CA GLY A 32 18.12 19.76 -5.75
C GLY A 32 18.01 18.94 -4.45
N ASN A 33 16.81 18.47 -4.12
CA ASN A 33 16.58 17.62 -2.95
C ASN A 33 17.29 16.27 -3.08
N LEU A 34 17.32 15.67 -4.28
CA LEU A 34 18.12 14.46 -4.51
C LEU A 34 19.62 14.71 -4.32
N LYS A 35 20.15 15.85 -4.78
CA LYS A 35 21.56 16.21 -4.56
C LYS A 35 21.87 16.27 -3.06
N VAL A 36 21.07 17.02 -2.30
CA VAL A 36 21.21 17.14 -0.84
C VAL A 36 21.10 15.78 -0.13
N LEU A 37 20.13 14.94 -0.49
CA LEU A 37 19.94 13.62 0.12
C LEU A 37 21.08 12.64 -0.20
N ASN A 38 21.60 12.66 -1.42
CA ASN A 38 22.74 11.83 -1.80
C ASN A 38 24.00 12.25 -1.03
N GLU A 39 24.28 13.56 -0.94
CA GLU A 39 25.39 14.08 -0.13
C GLU A 39 25.23 13.71 1.35
N LEU A 40 24.01 13.83 1.89
CA LEU A 40 23.70 13.44 3.26
C LEU A 40 23.98 11.95 3.49
N LEU A 41 23.56 11.09 2.55
CA LEU A 41 23.78 9.65 2.63
C LEU A 41 25.27 9.29 2.68
N LEU A 42 26.12 10.00 1.93
CA LEU A 42 27.57 9.75 1.95
C LEU A 42 28.22 10.07 3.31
N ARG A 43 27.63 11.00 4.07
CA ARG A 43 28.17 11.45 5.36
C ARG A 43 27.68 10.64 6.57
N LEU A 44 26.66 9.79 6.39
CA LEU A 44 26.05 9.03 7.49
C LEU A 44 26.80 7.73 7.82
N ASN A 45 27.04 7.48 9.10
CA ASN A 45 27.60 6.23 9.62
C ASN A 45 26.52 5.20 10.02
N SER A 46 25.32 5.67 10.35
CA SER A 46 24.26 4.86 10.98
C SER A 46 23.43 4.11 9.93
N ASN A 47 23.44 2.77 9.96
CA ASN A 47 22.72 1.94 9.00
C ASN A 47 21.20 2.22 8.99
N ASN A 48 20.60 2.42 10.17
CA ASN A 48 19.17 2.74 10.28
C ASN A 48 18.82 4.10 9.67
N LYS A 49 19.62 5.15 9.93
CA LYS A 49 19.40 6.49 9.34
C LYS A 49 19.63 6.48 7.82
N ARG A 50 20.66 5.77 7.35
CA ARG A 50 20.92 5.54 5.93
C ARG A 50 19.73 4.87 5.24
N GLN A 51 19.05 3.93 5.90
CA GLN A 51 17.85 3.31 5.34
C GLN A 51 16.68 4.31 5.20
N LEU A 52 16.48 5.22 6.16
CA LEU A 52 15.45 6.26 6.07
C LEU A 52 15.72 7.23 4.90
N VAL A 53 16.96 7.70 4.78
CA VAL A 53 17.39 8.57 3.67
C VAL A 53 17.23 7.85 2.32
N ASN A 54 17.62 6.58 2.23
CA ASN A 54 17.42 5.78 1.01
C ASN A 54 15.95 5.62 0.64
N LYS A 55 15.05 5.40 1.61
CA LYS A 55 13.60 5.32 1.35
C LYS A 55 13.08 6.62 0.75
N GLU A 56 13.52 7.77 1.27
CA GLU A 56 13.17 9.08 0.73
C GLU A 56 13.70 9.28 -0.70
N ILE A 57 14.96 8.94 -0.96
CA ILE A 57 15.57 9.01 -2.30
C ILE A 57 14.77 8.15 -3.30
N ILE A 58 14.40 6.92 -2.91
CA ILE A 58 13.60 6.03 -3.75
C ILE A 58 12.22 6.64 -4.03
N ALA A 59 11.57 7.21 -3.01
CA ALA A 59 10.26 7.85 -3.17
C ALA A 59 10.30 9.03 -4.15
N ILE A 60 11.30 9.92 -4.02
CA ILE A 60 11.48 11.05 -4.93
C ILE A 60 11.79 10.57 -6.35
N LYS A 61 12.68 9.58 -6.52
CA LYS A 61 12.98 9.00 -7.83
C LYS A 61 11.74 8.38 -8.51
N MET A 62 10.88 7.72 -7.74
CA MET A 62 9.62 7.18 -8.27
C MET A 62 8.66 8.30 -8.70
N GLY A 63 8.56 9.38 -7.94
CA GLY A 63 7.81 10.59 -8.33
C GLY A 63 8.30 11.16 -9.65
N LEU A 64 9.60 11.45 -9.74
CA LEU A 64 10.25 11.98 -10.96
C LEU A 64 10.08 11.07 -12.17
N LYS A 65 10.11 9.74 -12.00
CA LYS A 65 9.83 8.79 -13.09
C LYS A 65 8.41 8.95 -13.62
N GLY A 66 7.43 9.08 -12.71
CA GLY A 66 6.05 9.32 -13.08
C GLY A 66 5.90 10.65 -13.81
N GLU A 67 6.47 11.72 -13.25
CA GLU A 67 6.44 13.06 -13.86
C GLU A 67 7.10 13.06 -15.24
N SER A 68 8.24 12.40 -15.41
CA SER A 68 8.92 12.27 -16.72
C SER A 68 8.04 11.55 -17.75
N THR A 69 7.25 10.57 -17.33
CA THR A 69 6.30 9.88 -18.22
C THR A 69 5.19 10.83 -18.66
N VAL A 70 4.64 11.63 -17.74
CA VAL A 70 3.62 12.64 -18.08
C VAL A 70 4.18 13.72 -19.01
N ASP A 71 5.38 14.21 -18.75
CA ASP A 71 6.03 15.21 -19.60
C ASP A 71 6.31 14.67 -21.01
N PHE A 72 6.71 13.40 -21.14
CA PHE A 72 6.82 12.74 -22.45
C PHE A 72 5.49 12.77 -23.21
N GLU A 73 4.38 12.40 -22.56
CA GLU A 73 3.05 12.43 -23.19
C GLU A 73 2.61 13.86 -23.54
N LEU A 74 2.89 14.85 -22.69
CA LEU A 74 2.57 16.26 -22.95
C LEU A 74 3.33 16.80 -24.17
N ARG A 75 4.63 16.50 -24.30
CA ARG A 75 5.46 16.92 -25.45
C ARG A 75 4.98 16.32 -26.77
N ASN A 76 4.40 15.11 -26.73
CA ASN A 76 3.92 14.39 -27.91
C ASN A 76 2.44 14.66 -28.22
N CYS A 77 1.75 15.47 -27.43
CA CYS A 77 0.38 15.89 -27.76
C CYS A 77 0.36 16.69 -29.08
N THR A 78 -0.63 16.41 -29.92
CA THR A 78 -0.86 17.13 -31.19
C THR A 78 -1.62 18.45 -30.99
N PHE A 79 -2.02 18.74 -29.75
CA PHE A 79 -2.86 19.88 -29.39
C PHE A 79 -2.01 21.06 -28.85
N PRO A 80 -2.25 22.32 -29.26
CA PRO A 80 -1.47 23.47 -28.80
C PRO A 80 -1.88 23.95 -27.40
N PHE A 81 -0.92 24.04 -26.49
CA PHE A 81 -1.10 24.59 -25.15
C PHE A 81 0.23 25.03 -24.53
N LEU A 82 0.14 25.84 -23.47
CA LEU A 82 1.26 26.12 -22.58
C LEU A 82 1.22 25.16 -21.41
N TYR A 83 2.37 24.80 -20.84
CA TYR A 83 2.39 24.08 -19.58
C TYR A 83 3.55 24.46 -18.68
N LEU A 84 3.36 24.25 -17.38
CA LEU A 84 4.37 24.45 -16.35
C LEU A 84 4.53 23.17 -15.54
N HIS A 85 5.77 22.75 -15.33
CA HIS A 85 6.12 21.65 -14.43
C HIS A 85 6.46 22.15 -13.02
N ASP A 86 6.06 21.40 -11.98
CA ASP A 86 6.45 21.54 -10.58
C ASP A 86 6.40 22.99 -10.07
N ILE A 87 5.21 23.58 -10.08
CA ILE A 87 4.99 24.95 -9.58
C ILE A 87 4.48 24.92 -8.15
N ARG A 88 5.24 25.49 -7.21
CA ARG A 88 4.80 25.73 -5.84
C ARG A 88 4.45 27.20 -5.67
N ILE A 89 3.19 27.48 -5.41
CA ILE A 89 2.64 28.84 -5.34
C ILE A 89 2.06 29.06 -3.95
N GLU A 90 2.37 30.22 -3.41
CA GLU A 90 1.77 30.75 -2.19
C GLU A 90 0.91 31.97 -2.55
N TYR A 91 -0.37 31.91 -2.21
CA TYR A 91 -1.32 32.98 -2.47
C TYR A 91 -2.40 32.99 -1.39
N ASP A 92 -2.54 34.10 -0.67
CA ASP A 92 -3.51 34.26 0.42
C ASP A 92 -3.42 33.14 1.48
N ASP A 93 -2.21 32.96 2.04
CA ASP A 93 -1.84 31.94 3.04
C ASP A 93 -2.06 30.47 2.60
N LEU A 94 -2.52 30.24 1.38
CA LEU A 94 -2.63 28.93 0.78
C LEU A 94 -1.38 28.62 -0.03
N VAL A 95 -0.72 27.52 0.34
CA VAL A 95 0.41 26.96 -0.39
C VAL A 95 -0.06 25.72 -1.14
N VAL A 96 0.19 25.68 -2.45
CA VAL A 96 -0.05 24.51 -3.29
C VAL A 96 1.16 24.17 -4.12
N GLN A 97 1.35 22.89 -4.42
CA GLN A 97 2.36 22.40 -5.36
C GLN A 97 1.64 21.62 -6.46
N ILE A 98 1.86 22.01 -7.71
CA ILE A 98 1.19 21.45 -8.87
C ILE A 98 2.24 20.81 -9.77
N ASP A 99 2.12 19.50 -10.00
CA ASP A 99 3.08 18.75 -10.83
C ASP A 99 3.06 19.24 -12.29
N TYR A 100 1.87 19.35 -12.89
CA TYR A 100 1.71 20.00 -14.19
C TYR A 100 0.48 20.91 -14.22
N LEU A 101 0.66 22.10 -14.78
CA LEU A 101 -0.44 23.02 -15.08
C LEU A 101 -0.48 23.27 -16.58
N VAL A 102 -1.55 22.86 -17.24
CA VAL A 102 -1.79 23.10 -18.67
C VAL A 102 -2.69 24.32 -18.84
N ILE A 103 -2.32 25.24 -19.71
CA ILE A 103 -3.04 26.48 -20.02
C ILE A 103 -3.34 26.51 -21.51
N THR A 104 -4.62 26.58 -21.84
CA THR A 104 -5.12 26.69 -23.22
C THR A 104 -5.89 28.00 -23.39
N LYS A 105 -6.37 28.28 -24.62
CA LYS A 105 -7.28 29.41 -24.87
C LYS A 105 -8.70 29.18 -24.30
N LYS A 106 -9.03 27.95 -23.89
CA LYS A 106 -10.39 27.54 -23.53
C LYS A 106 -10.55 27.12 -22.06
N TYR A 107 -9.48 26.64 -21.44
CA TYR A 107 -9.47 26.13 -20.07
C TYR A 107 -8.05 26.05 -19.52
N ILE A 108 -7.95 25.92 -18.19
CA ILE A 108 -6.75 25.52 -17.47
C ILE A 108 -6.97 24.13 -16.87
N CYS A 109 -5.96 23.27 -16.90
CA CYS A 109 -6.02 21.92 -16.33
C CYS A 109 -4.89 21.72 -15.31
N VAL A 110 -5.26 21.46 -14.07
CA VAL A 110 -4.35 21.06 -12.98
C VAL A 110 -4.16 19.55 -13.04
N MET A 111 -2.91 19.10 -13.03
CA MET A 111 -2.58 17.69 -13.14
C MET A 111 -1.70 17.26 -11.96
N GLU A 112 -2.13 16.20 -11.28
CA GLU A 112 -1.36 15.53 -10.24
C GLU A 112 -0.88 14.18 -10.79
N THR A 113 0.40 13.89 -10.65
CA THR A 113 1.02 12.67 -11.17
C THR A 113 1.16 11.62 -10.06
N LYS A 114 0.79 10.38 -10.35
CA LYS A 114 0.89 9.27 -9.41
C LYS A 114 1.59 8.06 -10.03
N GLN A 115 2.82 7.81 -9.56
CA GLN A 115 3.59 6.61 -9.84
C GLN A 115 3.32 5.51 -8.80
N LEU A 116 2.09 4.98 -8.76
CA LEU A 116 1.72 3.94 -7.79
C LEU A 116 2.07 2.54 -8.31
N LEU A 117 2.56 1.67 -7.42
CA LEU A 117 2.75 0.24 -7.67
C LEU A 117 1.53 -0.54 -7.16
N GLY A 118 1.23 -1.68 -7.80
CA GLY A 118 0.14 -2.58 -7.42
C GLY A 118 -1.23 -2.19 -7.96
N ASP A 119 -2.26 -2.84 -7.43
CA ASP A 119 -3.66 -2.55 -7.73
C ASP A 119 -4.10 -1.32 -6.93
N VAL A 120 -4.77 -0.38 -7.60
CA VAL A 120 -5.30 0.85 -7.01
C VAL A 120 -6.82 0.79 -7.10
N ASN A 121 -7.47 0.60 -5.97
CA ASN A 121 -8.93 0.61 -5.86
C ASN A 121 -9.40 2.00 -5.43
N ILE A 122 -10.32 2.61 -6.17
CA ILE A 122 -10.94 3.89 -5.80
C ILE A 122 -12.33 3.61 -5.25
N ASN A 123 -12.60 4.07 -4.03
CA ASN A 123 -13.92 3.92 -3.41
C ASN A 123 -14.87 5.05 -3.83
N LYS A 124 -16.11 5.01 -3.32
CA LYS A 124 -17.16 5.99 -3.61
C LYS A 124 -16.80 7.42 -3.21
N ASP A 125 -15.95 7.57 -2.19
CA ASP A 125 -15.54 8.84 -1.61
C ASP A 125 -14.27 9.40 -2.30
N GLY A 126 -13.74 8.70 -3.32
CA GLY A 126 -12.57 9.11 -4.07
C GLY A 126 -11.24 8.82 -3.37
N GLU A 127 -11.25 7.96 -2.35
CA GLU A 127 -10.03 7.52 -1.67
C GLU A 127 -9.32 6.42 -2.46
N PHE A 128 -7.99 6.49 -2.48
CA PHE A 128 -7.15 5.54 -3.20
C PHE A 128 -6.67 4.47 -2.21
N ILE A 129 -7.02 3.21 -2.50
CA ILE A 129 -6.64 2.05 -1.70
C ILE A 129 -5.68 1.21 -2.54
N ARG A 130 -4.40 1.24 -2.19
CA ARG A 130 -3.38 0.40 -2.84
C ARG A 130 -3.44 -1.00 -2.27
N ALA A 131 -3.33 -2.00 -3.14
CA ALA A 131 -3.25 -3.39 -2.78
C ALA A 131 -2.12 -4.05 -3.60
N TYR A 132 -1.23 -4.76 -2.93
CA TYR A 132 -0.12 -5.42 -3.59
C TYR A 132 -0.45 -6.89 -3.78
N LYS A 133 -0.24 -7.40 -5.00
CA LYS A 133 -0.45 -8.81 -5.27
C LYS A 133 0.80 -9.57 -4.83
N SER A 134 0.66 -10.38 -3.79
CA SER A 134 1.64 -11.36 -3.35
C SER A 134 1.30 -12.73 -3.95
N LYS A 135 2.23 -13.70 -3.83
CA LYS A 135 1.97 -15.11 -4.17
C LYS A 135 0.80 -15.71 -3.38
N SER A 136 0.39 -15.05 -2.29
CA SER A 136 -0.63 -15.44 -1.33
C SER A 136 -1.98 -14.71 -1.45
N GLY A 137 -2.10 -13.75 -2.38
CA GLY A 137 -3.29 -12.92 -2.59
C GLY A 137 -2.99 -11.41 -2.50
N TYR A 138 -4.00 -10.58 -2.21
CA TYR A 138 -3.75 -9.16 -1.92
C TYR A 138 -3.17 -9.02 -0.51
N GLU A 139 -1.92 -8.58 -0.41
CA GLU A 139 -1.29 -8.19 0.84
C GLU A 139 -1.19 -6.66 0.92
N ASN A 140 -1.35 -6.14 2.14
CA ASN A 140 -1.20 -4.73 2.49
C ASN A 140 -2.15 -3.78 1.74
N LYS A 141 -3.32 -3.51 2.35
CA LYS A 141 -4.17 -2.38 1.96
C LYS A 141 -3.72 -1.13 2.70
N THR A 142 -3.07 -0.20 2.00
CA THR A 142 -2.78 1.12 2.56
C THR A 142 -3.69 2.14 1.89
N GLY A 143 -4.52 2.81 2.69
CA GLY A 143 -5.18 4.03 2.23
C GLY A 143 -4.15 5.13 1.99
N MET A 144 -4.46 6.04 1.08
CA MET A 144 -3.72 7.29 0.91
C MET A 144 -4.69 8.45 0.82
N TYR A 145 -4.23 9.63 1.21
CA TYR A 145 -4.99 10.87 1.03
C TYR A 145 -5.41 11.02 -0.43
N SER A 146 -6.67 11.41 -0.65
CA SER A 146 -7.24 11.49 -1.99
C SER A 146 -6.51 12.54 -2.83
N PRO A 147 -5.85 12.13 -3.94
CA PRO A 147 -5.24 13.09 -4.88
C PRO A 147 -6.28 14.02 -5.51
N ILE A 148 -7.56 13.62 -5.52
CA ILE A 148 -8.68 14.43 -6.02
C ILE A 148 -8.98 15.58 -5.07
N GLU A 149 -9.06 15.31 -3.76
CA GLU A 149 -9.24 16.36 -2.75
C GLU A 149 -8.05 17.31 -2.69
N GLN A 150 -6.83 16.81 -2.92
CA GLN A 150 -5.63 17.65 -3.09
C GLN A 150 -5.80 18.60 -4.29
N ASN A 151 -6.20 18.07 -5.44
CA ASN A 151 -6.44 18.86 -6.64
C ASN A 151 -7.55 19.91 -6.48
N LYS A 152 -8.60 19.66 -5.68
CA LYS A 152 -9.62 20.69 -5.40
C LYS A 152 -9.01 21.94 -4.78
N LYS A 153 -8.03 21.78 -3.86
CA LYS A 153 -7.31 22.92 -3.25
C LYS A 153 -6.53 23.69 -4.31
N HIS A 154 -5.84 22.98 -5.21
CA HIS A 154 -5.09 23.58 -6.31
C HIS A 154 -6.01 24.37 -7.25
N VAL A 155 -7.14 23.78 -7.66
CA VAL A 155 -8.15 24.42 -8.52
C VAL A 155 -8.67 25.71 -7.90
N ASN A 156 -8.99 25.70 -6.60
CA ASN A 156 -9.51 26.88 -5.91
C ASN A 156 -8.48 28.01 -5.87
N LEU A 157 -7.20 27.71 -5.58
CA LEU A 157 -6.13 28.70 -5.61
C LEU A 157 -5.95 29.28 -7.02
N ILE A 158 -5.92 28.44 -8.05
CA ILE A 158 -5.80 28.91 -9.44
C ILE A 158 -6.98 29.80 -9.83
N LYS A 159 -8.23 29.40 -9.52
CA LYS A 159 -9.41 30.24 -9.77
C LYS A 159 -9.33 31.59 -9.08
N LYS A 160 -8.83 31.61 -7.83
CA LYS A 160 -8.64 32.85 -7.07
C LYS A 160 -7.63 33.77 -7.76
N ILE A 161 -6.47 33.25 -8.16
CA ILE A 161 -5.46 34.03 -8.91
C ILE A 161 -6.03 34.56 -10.23
N LEU A 162 -6.78 33.74 -10.98
CA LEU A 162 -7.39 34.17 -12.24
C LEU A 162 -8.36 35.35 -12.06
N LYS A 163 -9.16 35.30 -11.00
CA LYS A 163 -10.08 36.39 -10.65
C LYS A 163 -9.32 37.64 -10.21
N ASP A 164 -8.45 37.50 -9.21
CA ASP A 164 -7.86 38.63 -8.49
C ASP A 164 -6.77 39.35 -9.30
N VAL A 165 -6.06 38.64 -10.20
CA VAL A 165 -4.92 39.19 -10.95
C VAL A 165 -5.23 39.45 -12.42
N PHE A 166 -6.13 38.67 -13.03
CA PHE A 166 -6.35 38.68 -14.48
C PHE A 166 -7.78 39.03 -14.91
N ASP A 167 -8.71 39.24 -13.96
CA ASP A 167 -10.14 39.42 -14.24
C ASP A 167 -10.70 38.30 -15.15
N ALA A 168 -10.25 37.06 -14.89
CA ALA A 168 -10.48 35.88 -15.73
C ALA A 168 -11.23 34.77 -14.97
N ASP A 169 -12.20 35.15 -14.14
CA ASP A 169 -12.99 34.26 -13.28
C ASP A 169 -13.87 33.26 -14.06
N LYS A 170 -14.19 33.57 -15.32
CA LYS A 170 -14.98 32.71 -16.23
C LYS A 170 -14.19 31.56 -16.84
N VAL A 171 -12.87 31.52 -16.68
CA VAL A 171 -12.03 30.47 -17.27
C VAL A 171 -12.30 29.14 -16.57
N PRO A 172 -12.73 28.08 -17.29
CA PRO A 172 -12.87 26.76 -16.72
C PRO A 172 -11.53 26.23 -16.21
N VAL A 173 -11.46 25.92 -14.92
CA VAL A 173 -10.32 25.23 -14.31
C VAL A 173 -10.73 23.80 -14.01
N LYS A 174 -10.10 22.85 -14.71
CA LYS A 174 -10.30 21.40 -14.56
C LYS A 174 -9.14 20.79 -13.78
N SER A 175 -9.36 19.60 -13.24
CA SER A 175 -8.31 18.84 -12.58
C SER A 175 -8.36 17.37 -12.92
N ILE A 176 -7.18 16.75 -13.03
CA ILE A 176 -7.02 15.32 -13.28
C ILE A 176 -5.89 14.74 -12.42
N VAL A 177 -6.01 13.46 -12.12
CA VAL A 177 -5.00 12.61 -11.52
C VAL A 177 -4.49 11.67 -12.60
N VAL A 178 -3.22 11.79 -12.94
CA VAL A 178 -2.57 11.02 -13.99
C VAL A 178 -1.82 9.85 -13.38
N MET A 179 -2.25 8.64 -13.73
CA MET A 179 -1.62 7.40 -13.33
C MET A 179 -0.51 7.07 -14.32
N ALA A 180 0.74 7.33 -13.90
CA ALA A 180 1.91 7.25 -14.78
C ALA A 180 2.53 5.84 -14.86
N ASN A 181 2.22 4.96 -13.91
CA ASN A 181 2.70 3.58 -13.97
C ASN A 181 1.79 2.70 -14.84
N PRO A 182 2.24 2.23 -16.03
CA PRO A 182 1.42 1.37 -16.89
C PRO A 182 1.11 0.02 -16.23
N ALA A 183 1.99 -0.48 -15.36
CA ALA A 183 1.81 -1.75 -14.66
C ALA A 183 0.78 -1.69 -13.53
N ALA A 184 0.33 -0.49 -13.13
CA ALA A 184 -0.69 -0.35 -12.09
C ALA A 184 -2.08 -0.73 -12.62
N ILE A 185 -2.80 -1.58 -11.88
CA ILE A 185 -4.19 -1.95 -12.19
C ILE A 185 -5.12 -0.98 -11.48
N ILE A 186 -5.85 -0.14 -12.24
CA ILE A 186 -6.73 0.87 -11.67
C ILE A 186 -8.18 0.35 -11.69
N ARG A 187 -8.80 0.22 -10.52
CA ARG A 187 -10.20 -0.21 -10.36
C ARG A 187 -11.05 0.95 -9.86
N LYS A 188 -11.87 1.48 -10.74
CA LYS A 188 -12.72 2.65 -10.50
C LYS A 188 -14.23 2.35 -10.45
N THR A 189 -14.60 1.07 -10.44
CA THR A 189 -15.99 0.57 -10.53
C THR A 189 -16.91 1.10 -9.43
N TYR A 190 -16.37 1.42 -8.25
CA TYR A 190 -17.15 1.91 -7.12
C TYR A 190 -17.17 3.44 -6.99
N ALA A 191 -16.41 4.15 -7.82
CA ALA A 191 -16.31 5.61 -7.79
C ALA A 191 -17.42 6.27 -8.64
N SER A 192 -17.80 7.50 -8.30
CA SER A 192 -18.77 8.27 -9.10
C SER A 192 -18.22 8.56 -10.51
N LYS A 193 -19.09 8.80 -11.50
CA LYS A 193 -18.65 9.15 -12.87
C LYS A 193 -17.74 10.38 -12.89
N GLU A 194 -18.03 11.36 -12.03
CA GLU A 194 -17.21 12.56 -11.87
C GLU A 194 -15.78 12.20 -11.42
N ILE A 195 -15.62 11.35 -10.40
CA ILE A 195 -14.32 10.86 -9.95
C ILE A 195 -13.63 10.03 -11.04
N GLN A 196 -14.38 9.15 -11.69
CA GLN A 196 -13.85 8.27 -12.74
C GLN A 196 -13.29 9.04 -13.94
N ASN A 197 -13.85 10.21 -14.24
CA ASN A 197 -13.43 11.08 -15.34
C ASN A 197 -12.22 11.95 -14.96
N GLN A 198 -11.93 12.10 -13.66
CA GLN A 198 -10.73 12.79 -13.18
C GLN A 198 -9.51 11.89 -13.12
N ILE A 199 -9.66 10.57 -13.22
CA ILE A 199 -8.53 9.62 -13.13
C ILE A 199 -8.23 9.06 -14.52
N ILE A 200 -7.04 9.34 -15.03
CA ILE A 200 -6.60 8.94 -16.37
C ILE A 200 -5.24 8.23 -16.34
N ARG A 201 -4.98 7.38 -17.33
CA ARG A 201 -3.63 6.85 -17.57
C ARG A 201 -2.83 7.85 -18.41
N ALA A 202 -1.51 7.92 -18.21
CA ALA A 202 -0.64 8.85 -18.93
C ALA A 202 -0.79 8.72 -20.46
N GLU A 203 -0.79 7.50 -21.00
CA GLU A 203 -0.99 7.18 -22.43
C GLU A 203 -2.32 7.68 -23.04
N LYS A 204 -3.27 8.13 -22.20
CA LYS A 204 -4.58 8.65 -22.60
C LYS A 204 -4.69 10.17 -22.48
N LEU A 205 -3.59 10.87 -22.19
CA LEU A 205 -3.56 12.32 -22.05
C LEU A 205 -3.99 13.05 -23.32
N SER A 206 -3.46 12.65 -24.48
CA SER A 206 -3.82 13.29 -25.76
C SER A 206 -5.31 13.14 -26.09
N ASP A 207 -5.85 11.92 -25.91
CA ASP A 207 -7.29 11.64 -26.10
C ASP A 207 -8.14 12.51 -25.16
N TYR A 208 -7.75 12.59 -23.88
CA TYR A 208 -8.44 13.38 -22.88
C TYR A 208 -8.49 14.86 -23.23
N PHE A 209 -7.36 15.47 -23.63
CA PHE A 209 -7.34 16.88 -24.00
C PHE A 209 -8.16 17.17 -25.25
N LEU A 210 -8.16 16.25 -26.22
CA LEU A 210 -8.99 16.37 -27.42
C LEU A 210 -10.48 16.37 -27.05
N THR A 211 -10.92 15.41 -26.23
CA THR A 211 -12.30 15.36 -25.73
C THR A 211 -12.66 16.63 -24.96
N LEU A 212 -11.82 17.03 -24.00
CA LEU A 212 -12.08 18.21 -23.17
C LEU A 212 -12.15 19.50 -24.00
N ASN A 213 -11.31 19.63 -25.03
CA ASN A 213 -11.33 20.78 -25.94
C ASN A 213 -12.58 20.84 -26.83
N ASN A 214 -13.18 19.68 -27.14
CA ASN A 214 -14.44 19.58 -27.87
C ASN A 214 -15.63 19.89 -26.95
N ASP A 215 -15.60 19.40 -25.71
CA ASP A 215 -16.63 19.66 -24.68
C ASP A 215 -16.67 21.13 -24.24
N LEU A 216 -15.53 21.83 -24.33
CA LEU A 216 -15.41 23.26 -24.05
C LEU A 216 -15.14 24.01 -25.36
N PRO A 217 -16.16 24.29 -26.20
CA PRO A 217 -15.92 24.79 -27.55
C PRO A 217 -15.44 26.25 -27.57
N TYR A 218 -15.80 27.06 -26.56
CA TYR A 218 -15.57 28.51 -26.56
C TYR A 218 -14.17 28.90 -26.09
N THR A 219 -13.57 29.84 -26.82
CA THR A 219 -12.35 30.54 -26.40
C THR A 219 -12.71 31.57 -25.32
N VAL A 220 -12.08 31.45 -24.16
CA VAL A 220 -12.28 32.34 -23.00
C VAL A 220 -11.03 33.14 -22.64
N LEU A 221 -9.87 32.76 -23.19
CA LEU A 221 -8.60 33.44 -23.01
C LEU A 221 -8.01 33.89 -24.35
N LYS A 222 -7.57 35.15 -24.39
CA LYS A 222 -6.65 35.61 -25.42
C LYS A 222 -5.30 34.94 -25.21
N GLU A 223 -4.58 34.74 -26.30
CA GLU A 223 -3.29 34.08 -26.27
C GLU A 223 -2.24 34.84 -25.44
N ALA A 224 -2.19 36.17 -25.58
CA ALA A 224 -1.35 37.01 -24.74
C ALA A 224 -1.68 36.85 -23.24
N THR A 225 -2.96 36.71 -22.89
CA THR A 225 -3.38 36.47 -21.49
C THR A 225 -2.90 35.10 -21.00
N ALA A 226 -2.96 34.06 -21.85
CA ALA A 226 -2.44 32.74 -21.49
C ALA A 226 -0.92 32.78 -21.17
N PHE A 227 -0.13 33.50 -21.97
CA PHE A 227 1.29 33.72 -21.67
C PHE A 227 1.51 34.55 -20.40
N LYS A 228 0.73 35.62 -20.19
CA LYS A 228 0.81 36.43 -18.96
C LYS A 228 0.53 35.59 -17.71
N ILE A 229 -0.50 34.74 -17.74
CA ILE A 229 -0.81 33.81 -16.65
C ILE A 229 0.37 32.84 -16.43
N ALA A 230 0.87 32.20 -17.50
CA ALA A 230 1.95 31.24 -17.36
C ALA A 230 3.23 31.86 -16.78
N ASN A 231 3.64 33.02 -17.29
CA ASN A 231 4.84 33.71 -16.81
C ASN A 231 4.67 34.21 -15.37
N TYR A 232 3.50 34.76 -15.01
CA TYR A 232 3.21 35.14 -13.62
C TYR A 232 3.35 33.95 -12.66
N LEU A 233 2.79 32.79 -13.01
CA LEU A 233 2.86 31.59 -12.16
C LEU A 233 4.30 31.05 -12.07
N LYS A 234 5.07 31.14 -13.15
CA LYS A 234 6.50 30.82 -13.15
C LYS A 234 7.30 31.74 -12.23
N GLU A 235 7.02 33.03 -12.24
CA GLU A 235 7.69 34.01 -11.37
C GLU A 235 7.30 33.85 -9.90
N LYS A 236 6.06 33.44 -9.62
CA LYS A 236 5.58 33.16 -8.25
C LYS A 236 6.02 31.80 -7.71
N HIS A 237 6.63 30.96 -8.53
CA HIS A 237 7.16 29.68 -8.08
C HIS A 237 8.22 29.89 -6.99
N THR A 238 8.02 29.26 -5.84
CA THR A 238 8.99 29.23 -4.74
C THR A 238 9.37 27.78 -4.42
N PRO A 239 10.59 27.34 -4.72
CA PRO A 239 11.03 25.98 -4.40
C PRO A 239 10.91 25.70 -2.90
N ILE A 240 10.51 24.47 -2.55
CA ILE A 240 10.51 24.03 -1.15
C ILE A 240 11.95 23.74 -0.70
N ASN A 241 12.37 24.34 0.41
CA ASN A 241 13.62 24.01 1.07
C ASN A 241 13.31 23.10 2.27
N ILE A 242 13.79 21.86 2.22
CA ILE A 242 13.50 20.85 3.24
C ILE A 242 14.72 20.67 4.14
N ASP A 243 14.55 20.88 5.44
CA ASP A 243 15.55 20.47 6.43
C ASP A 243 15.53 18.94 6.60
N TYR A 244 16.35 18.27 5.80
CA TYR A 244 16.50 16.82 5.87
C TYR A 244 17.17 16.34 7.16
N GLN A 245 18.01 17.16 7.80
CA GLN A 245 18.63 16.78 9.07
C GLN A 245 17.60 16.74 10.18
N GLY A 246 16.78 17.78 10.28
CA GLY A 246 15.61 17.82 11.17
C GLY A 246 14.61 16.72 10.86
N LYS A 247 14.24 16.53 9.58
CA LYS A 247 13.27 15.49 9.15
C LYS A 247 13.66 14.08 9.60
N PHE A 248 14.95 13.75 9.56
CA PHE A 248 15.44 12.43 9.97
C PHE A 248 15.96 12.38 11.41
N GLY A 249 15.92 13.49 12.16
CA GLY A 249 16.43 13.60 13.53
C GLY A 249 17.90 13.17 13.62
N LEU A 250 18.74 13.73 12.76
CA LEU A 250 20.17 13.42 12.70
C LEU A 250 20.93 14.18 13.78
N LEU A 251 21.81 13.48 14.50
CA LEU A 251 22.69 14.05 15.52
C LEU A 251 24.15 13.91 15.08
N GLU A 252 25.07 14.65 15.71
CA GLU A 252 26.51 14.61 15.37
C GLU A 252 27.08 13.19 15.35
N LYS A 253 26.63 12.33 16.28
CA LYS A 253 27.01 10.91 16.36
C LYS A 253 26.63 10.07 15.14
N ASP A 254 25.65 10.50 14.34
CA ASP A 254 25.19 9.79 13.15
C ASP A 254 26.07 10.05 11.92
N PHE A 255 27.04 10.97 12.02
CA PHE A 255 27.95 11.33 10.94
C PHE A 255 29.31 10.62 11.07
N ILE A 256 29.94 10.35 9.93
CA ILE A 256 31.31 9.82 9.88
C ILE A 256 32.27 10.89 10.43
N ALA A 257 33.20 10.49 11.31
CA ALA A 257 34.24 11.40 11.79
C ALA A 257 35.09 11.91 10.61
N GLU A 258 35.26 13.22 10.48
CA GLU A 258 35.97 13.81 9.34
C GLU A 258 37.46 13.40 9.35
N SER A 259 37.87 12.58 8.38
CA SER A 259 39.29 12.36 8.05
C SER A 259 39.57 12.80 6.61
N ASN A 260 40.81 13.22 6.32
CA ASN A 260 41.20 13.72 5.00
C ASN A 260 41.02 12.68 3.88
N SER A 261 41.18 11.38 4.17
CA SER A 261 40.93 10.30 3.19
C SER A 261 39.45 10.13 2.86
N THR A 262 38.55 10.40 3.82
CA THR A 262 37.10 10.32 3.63
C THR A 262 36.59 11.43 2.71
N LYS A 263 37.15 12.64 2.82
CA LYS A 263 36.77 13.78 1.96
C LYS A 263 37.12 13.54 0.48
N GLU A 264 38.24 12.89 0.19
CA GLU A 264 38.60 12.53 -1.19
C GLU A 264 37.74 11.40 -1.76
N ASN A 265 37.41 10.38 -0.95
CA ASN A 265 36.52 9.29 -1.37
C ASN A 265 35.09 9.78 -1.64
N ILE A 266 34.53 10.64 -0.79
CA ILE A 266 33.22 11.26 -0.98
C ILE A 266 33.22 12.11 -2.27
N LYS A 267 34.27 12.91 -2.52
CA LYS A 267 34.40 13.70 -3.77
C LYS A 267 34.49 12.83 -5.02
N LYS A 268 35.16 11.67 -4.96
CA LYS A 268 35.19 10.69 -6.06
C LYS A 268 33.82 10.05 -6.30
N GLU A 269 33.11 9.64 -5.26
CA GLU A 269 31.76 9.07 -5.37
C GLU A 269 30.73 10.07 -5.91
N LEU A 270 30.80 11.34 -5.51
CA LEU A 270 29.94 12.42 -6.04
C LEU A 270 30.15 12.62 -7.55
N LYS A 271 31.40 12.61 -8.02
CA LYS A 271 31.72 12.67 -9.46
C LYS A 271 31.15 11.48 -10.25
N ILE A 272 31.13 10.29 -9.65
CA ILE A 272 30.55 9.08 -10.26
C ILE A 272 29.03 9.19 -10.31
N LEU A 273 28.39 9.73 -9.27
CA LEU A 273 26.94 9.90 -9.19
C LEU A 273 26.42 10.92 -10.23
N ASP A 274 27.12 12.04 -10.43
CA ASP A 274 26.78 13.06 -11.44
C ASP A 274 26.93 12.54 -12.88
N SER A 275 27.88 11.63 -13.13
CA SER A 275 28.08 11.00 -14.45
C SER A 275 27.04 9.93 -14.81
N LYS A 276 26.32 9.38 -13.82
CA LYS A 276 25.32 8.31 -13.99
C LYS A 276 23.87 8.83 -14.05
N VAL A 277 23.65 10.08 -14.46
CA VAL A 277 22.31 10.65 -14.69
C VAL A 277 21.59 10.03 -15.91
N ARG A 278 22.24 9.14 -16.67
CA ARG A 278 21.50 8.12 -17.43
C ARG A 278 21.11 7.00 -16.50
N LEU A 279 19.81 6.89 -16.17
CA LEU A 279 19.21 5.75 -15.49
C LEU A 279 19.87 4.45 -15.94
N PRO A 280 20.73 3.83 -15.12
CA PRO A 280 21.16 2.48 -15.39
C PRO A 280 19.94 1.63 -15.07
N GLU A 281 19.30 1.08 -16.11
CA GLU A 281 18.28 0.03 -15.96
C GLU A 281 18.79 -1.08 -15.02
N GLU A 282 20.11 -1.28 -14.96
CA GLU A 282 20.83 -2.21 -14.10
C GLU A 282 20.69 -1.94 -12.58
N LEU A 283 20.43 -0.70 -12.12
CA LEU A 283 20.18 -0.41 -10.71
C LEU A 283 18.70 -0.55 -10.31
N ILE A 284 17.79 -0.58 -11.29
CA ILE A 284 16.37 -0.92 -11.08
C ILE A 284 16.23 -2.44 -10.88
N VAL A 285 17.13 -3.23 -11.45
CA VAL A 285 17.15 -4.70 -11.26
C VAL A 285 17.57 -5.09 -9.84
N GLN A 286 18.33 -4.27 -9.10
CA GLN A 286 18.87 -4.69 -7.79
C GLN A 286 18.00 -4.38 -6.56
N LYS A 287 16.77 -3.87 -6.73
CA LYS A 287 15.74 -3.84 -5.66
C LYS A 287 14.32 -4.09 -6.19
N ILE A 288 14.19 -4.90 -7.24
CA ILE A 288 12.96 -5.65 -7.50
C ILE A 288 13.22 -7.04 -6.94
N ASP A 289 12.52 -7.35 -5.86
CA ASP A 289 12.40 -8.66 -5.22
C ASP A 289 13.58 -9.63 -5.42
N ILE A 290 14.43 -9.78 -4.40
CA ILE A 290 14.79 -11.16 -4.05
C ILE A 290 13.49 -11.76 -3.48
N VAL A 291 12.57 -12.12 -4.36
CA VAL A 291 11.74 -13.29 -4.13
C VAL A 291 12.80 -14.38 -3.98
N PRO A 292 12.98 -15.00 -2.81
CA PRO A 292 13.76 -16.22 -2.76
C PRO A 292 13.08 -17.11 -3.80
N GLU A 293 13.80 -17.45 -4.86
CA GLU A 293 13.31 -18.46 -5.78
C GLU A 293 13.06 -19.67 -4.88
N LEU A 294 11.77 -19.98 -4.67
CA LEU A 294 11.35 -21.03 -3.75
C LEU A 294 12.17 -22.25 -4.16
N SER A 295 12.99 -22.76 -3.24
CA SER A 295 13.76 -23.96 -3.54
C SER A 295 12.78 -25.03 -4.04
N GLU A 296 13.23 -26.00 -4.84
CA GLU A 296 12.33 -27.07 -5.30
C GLU A 296 11.64 -27.77 -4.11
N SER A 297 12.29 -27.71 -2.94
CA SER A 297 11.74 -28.09 -1.65
C SER A 297 10.57 -27.24 -1.16
N ASP A 298 10.63 -25.91 -1.30
CA ASP A 298 9.58 -25.00 -0.85
C ASP A 298 8.38 -25.01 -1.82
N LYS A 299 8.62 -25.27 -3.12
CA LYS A 299 7.54 -25.52 -4.10
C LYS A 299 6.77 -26.79 -3.77
N GLN A 300 7.48 -27.88 -3.45
CA GLN A 300 6.85 -29.15 -3.07
C GLN A 300 6.04 -29.01 -1.77
N MET A 301 6.61 -28.35 -0.75
CA MET A 301 5.89 -28.10 0.51
C MET A 301 4.64 -27.25 0.31
N THR A 302 4.71 -26.25 -0.57
CA THR A 302 3.56 -25.44 -0.96
C THR A 302 2.46 -26.30 -1.59
N GLU A 303 2.82 -27.27 -2.43
CA GLU A 303 1.85 -28.14 -3.09
C GLU A 303 1.24 -29.15 -2.10
N ASP A 304 2.05 -29.75 -1.24
CA ASP A 304 1.57 -30.69 -0.20
C ASP A 304 0.58 -30.01 0.76
N LEU A 305 0.85 -28.75 1.16
CA LEU A 305 -0.06 -27.96 2.00
C LEU A 305 -1.35 -27.58 1.28
N LYS A 306 -1.33 -27.33 -0.03
CA LYS A 306 -2.55 -27.10 -0.82
C LYS A 306 -3.39 -28.36 -0.95
N VAL A 307 -2.77 -29.50 -1.22
CA VAL A 307 -3.44 -30.80 -1.33
C VAL A 307 -4.12 -31.12 0.00
N TYR A 308 -3.40 -31.02 1.12
CA TYR A 308 -3.95 -31.19 2.46
C TYR A 308 -5.12 -30.25 2.73
N ARG A 309 -4.97 -28.95 2.47
CA ARG A 309 -6.04 -27.95 2.66
C ARG A 309 -7.30 -28.33 1.89
N ASN A 310 -7.15 -28.71 0.62
CA ASN A 310 -8.28 -29.05 -0.24
C ASN A 310 -8.96 -30.35 0.21
N GLN A 311 -8.19 -31.34 0.69
CA GLN A 311 -8.74 -32.58 1.24
C GLN A 311 -9.50 -32.33 2.54
N LYS A 312 -8.89 -31.63 3.51
CA LYS A 312 -9.55 -31.26 4.76
C LYS A 312 -10.78 -30.40 4.55
N ALA A 313 -10.75 -29.51 3.56
CA ALA A 313 -11.91 -28.68 3.27
C ALA A 313 -13.10 -29.51 2.77
N LYS A 314 -12.85 -30.57 1.99
CA LYS A 314 -13.88 -31.52 1.55
C LYS A 314 -14.39 -32.38 2.71
N GLU A 315 -13.50 -32.86 3.58
CA GLU A 315 -13.86 -33.64 4.78
C GLU A 315 -14.76 -32.83 5.74
N GLU A 316 -14.55 -31.51 5.83
CA GLU A 316 -15.37 -30.59 6.62
C GLU A 316 -16.62 -30.08 5.89
N GLY A 317 -16.90 -30.58 4.69
CA GLY A 317 -18.12 -30.25 3.93
C GLY A 317 -18.09 -28.89 3.23
N TYR A 318 -16.95 -28.21 3.14
CA TYR A 318 -16.83 -26.95 2.38
C TYR A 318 -16.88 -27.21 0.87
N LYS A 319 -17.55 -26.33 0.12
CA LYS A 319 -17.71 -26.44 -1.34
C LYS A 319 -16.91 -25.37 -2.07
N GLY A 320 -16.23 -25.75 -3.17
CA GLY A 320 -15.63 -24.82 -4.13
C GLY A 320 -14.65 -23.79 -3.52
N PHE A 321 -14.94 -22.49 -3.70
CA PHE A 321 -14.07 -21.36 -3.30
C PHE A 321 -13.84 -21.21 -1.78
N GLN A 322 -14.44 -22.05 -0.93
CA GLN A 322 -14.39 -21.97 0.54
C GLN A 322 -13.19 -22.69 1.19
N TYR A 323 -12.25 -23.23 0.42
CA TYR A 323 -11.09 -23.96 0.99
C TYR A 323 -10.16 -23.09 1.85
N HIS A 324 -10.24 -21.76 1.69
CA HIS A 324 -9.54 -20.80 2.54
C HIS A 324 -10.04 -20.81 4.02
N CYS A 325 -11.20 -21.40 4.30
CA CYS A 325 -11.73 -21.56 5.66
C CYS A 325 -10.82 -22.43 6.54
N VAL A 326 -10.19 -23.47 5.97
CA VAL A 326 -9.16 -24.30 6.64
C VAL A 326 -7.95 -23.40 6.95
N PHE A 327 -7.28 -22.89 5.92
CA PHE A 327 -6.34 -21.77 6.02
C PHE A 327 -6.08 -21.13 4.65
N SER A 328 -5.71 -19.84 4.64
CA SER A 328 -5.52 -19.07 3.41
C SER A 328 -4.25 -19.45 2.66
N ALA A 329 -4.14 -19.04 1.40
CA ALA A 329 -2.88 -19.16 0.64
C ALA A 329 -1.73 -18.37 1.29
N SER A 330 -2.02 -17.23 1.96
CA SER A 330 -1.04 -16.53 2.80
C SER A 330 -0.54 -17.35 3.97
N THR A 331 -1.42 -18.12 4.59
CA THR A 331 -1.03 -18.99 5.68
C THR A 331 -0.08 -20.09 5.19
N ILE A 332 -0.31 -20.64 3.99
CA ILE A 332 0.63 -21.60 3.36
C ILE A 332 2.01 -20.97 3.15
N GLY A 333 2.06 -19.75 2.60
CA GLY A 333 3.31 -19.01 2.42
C GLY A 333 4.05 -18.80 3.74
N ASN A 334 3.33 -18.39 4.79
CA ASN A 334 3.90 -18.16 6.11
C ASN A 334 4.40 -19.47 6.77
N ILE A 335 3.73 -20.60 6.53
CA ILE A 335 4.21 -21.93 6.99
C ILE A 335 5.50 -22.30 6.28
N VAL A 336 5.58 -22.07 4.96
CA VAL A 336 6.77 -22.38 4.14
C VAL A 336 7.95 -21.47 4.48
N GLU A 337 7.68 -20.23 4.91
CA GLU A 337 8.68 -19.27 5.36
C GLU A 337 9.23 -19.62 6.76
N ILE A 338 8.34 -19.91 7.72
CA ILE A 338 8.72 -20.20 9.11
C ILE A 338 9.22 -21.64 9.30
N LYS A 339 8.81 -22.56 8.42
CA LYS A 339 9.10 -24.01 8.46
C LYS A 339 8.92 -24.61 9.86
N PRO A 340 7.74 -24.40 10.49
CA PRO A 340 7.53 -24.74 11.89
C PRO A 340 7.74 -26.24 12.12
N GLN A 341 8.57 -26.55 13.10
CA GLN A 341 8.88 -27.88 13.59
C GLN A 341 8.21 -28.15 14.94
N THR A 342 7.64 -27.15 15.62
CA THR A 342 6.91 -27.31 16.89
C THR A 342 5.59 -26.55 16.91
N ILE A 343 4.73 -26.85 17.88
CA ILE A 343 3.44 -26.16 18.06
C ILE A 343 3.68 -24.68 18.41
N GLU A 344 4.72 -24.38 19.20
CA GLU A 344 5.12 -23.02 19.55
C GLU A 344 5.52 -22.22 18.31
N GLN A 345 6.18 -22.86 17.34
CA GLN A 345 6.53 -22.24 16.07
C GLN A 345 5.31 -22.04 15.16
N LEU A 346 4.26 -22.88 15.27
CA LEU A 346 2.99 -22.64 14.57
C LEU A 346 2.26 -21.39 15.07
N PHE A 347 2.39 -21.04 16.35
CA PHE A 347 1.84 -19.79 16.89
C PHE A 347 2.48 -18.53 16.30
N GLN A 348 3.70 -18.65 15.78
CA GLN A 348 4.41 -17.55 15.12
C GLN A 348 3.95 -17.38 13.66
N VAL A 349 3.20 -18.34 13.10
CA VAL A 349 2.68 -18.29 11.73
C VAL A 349 1.47 -17.37 11.65
N ARG A 350 1.65 -16.23 10.98
CA ARG A 350 0.56 -15.28 10.70
C ARG A 350 -0.57 -15.97 9.93
N GLY A 351 -1.80 -15.90 10.46
CA GLY A 351 -3.00 -16.52 9.86
C GLY A 351 -3.39 -17.88 10.46
N LEU A 352 -2.55 -18.49 11.30
CA LEU A 352 -2.90 -19.64 12.15
C LEU A 352 -3.26 -19.17 13.56
N ALA A 353 -4.55 -18.97 13.81
CA ALA A 353 -5.05 -18.73 15.18
C ALA A 353 -5.13 -20.04 15.97
N GLN A 354 -5.16 -19.96 17.31
CA GLN A 354 -5.24 -21.09 18.25
C GLN A 354 -6.23 -22.19 17.80
N LEU A 355 -7.44 -21.83 17.36
CA LEU A 355 -8.46 -22.79 16.93
C LEU A 355 -8.02 -23.61 15.70
N LYS A 356 -7.25 -23.02 14.79
CA LYS A 356 -6.72 -23.68 13.59
C LYS A 356 -5.48 -24.51 13.92
N ILE A 357 -4.65 -24.05 14.85
CA ILE A 357 -3.50 -24.80 15.34
C ILE A 357 -3.98 -26.06 16.05
N ASN A 358 -5.00 -25.97 16.90
CA ASN A 358 -5.57 -27.13 17.58
C ASN A 358 -6.20 -28.13 16.60
N LYS A 359 -6.74 -27.65 15.47
CA LYS A 359 -7.45 -28.48 14.50
C LYS A 359 -6.56 -29.09 13.41
N TYR A 360 -5.52 -28.38 12.99
CA TYR A 360 -4.69 -28.73 11.83
C TYR A 360 -3.19 -28.75 12.13
N GLY A 361 -2.77 -28.32 13.33
CA GLY A 361 -1.36 -28.08 13.65
C GLY A 361 -0.49 -29.32 13.54
N ASN A 362 -0.95 -30.46 14.06
CA ASN A 362 -0.20 -31.73 13.99
C ASN A 362 0.00 -32.21 12.54
N ASP A 363 -1.01 -32.03 11.68
CA ASP A 363 -0.93 -32.39 10.27
C ASP A 363 0.00 -31.44 9.49
N ILE A 364 -0.04 -30.14 9.79
CA ILE A 364 0.87 -29.14 9.22
C ILE A 364 2.31 -29.48 9.62
N LEU A 365 2.56 -29.81 10.90
CA LEU A 365 3.87 -30.23 11.39
C LEU A 365 4.35 -31.52 10.71
N LYS A 366 3.45 -32.45 10.40
CA LYS A 366 3.80 -33.68 9.67
C LYS A 366 4.24 -33.37 8.23
N ILE A 367 3.63 -32.39 7.58
CA ILE A 367 3.99 -31.93 6.24
C ILE A 367 5.32 -31.17 6.25
N THR A 368 5.59 -30.37 7.29
CA THR A 368 6.86 -29.62 7.42
C THR A 368 8.03 -30.46 7.90
N ARG A 369 7.78 -31.53 8.68
CA ARG A 369 8.80 -32.48 9.19
C ARG A 369 9.17 -33.58 8.20
N LYS A 370 8.36 -33.81 7.16
CA LYS A 370 8.54 -34.85 6.13
C LYS A 370 9.86 -34.79 5.32
N LYS A 371 10.77 -33.85 5.65
CA LYS A 371 12.09 -33.69 5.02
C LYS A 371 13.29 -33.80 5.97
N ILE A 372 13.14 -34.37 7.17
CA ILE A 372 14.27 -34.72 8.06
C ILE A 372 14.79 -36.16 7.81
N ASP A 373 14.20 -36.93 6.89
CA ASP A 373 14.55 -38.34 6.68
C ASP A 373 15.90 -38.60 5.95
N ASN A 374 16.78 -37.61 5.77
CA ASN A 374 18.07 -37.79 5.08
C ASN A 374 19.32 -37.34 5.87
N ASP A 375 19.25 -37.21 7.20
CA ASP A 375 20.47 -37.03 8.02
C ASP A 375 20.61 -38.15 9.07
N PRO A 376 21.51 -39.14 8.86
CA PRO A 376 21.71 -40.28 9.75
C PRO A 376 22.18 -39.90 11.18
N HIS A 377 22.69 -38.69 11.39
CA HIS A 377 23.36 -38.33 12.64
C HIS A 377 22.41 -37.87 13.76
N LEU A 378 21.18 -37.46 13.44
CA LEU A 378 20.17 -37.00 14.42
C LEU A 378 19.24 -38.12 14.93
N ILE A 379 19.27 -39.31 14.30
CA ILE A 379 18.42 -40.47 14.65
C ILE A 379 18.76 -41.04 16.04
N LYS A 380 19.97 -40.76 16.56
CA LYS A 380 20.42 -41.32 17.84
C LYS A 380 19.90 -40.56 19.07
N GLU A 381 19.60 -39.26 18.94
CA GLU A 381 19.17 -38.43 20.08
C GLU A 381 17.65 -38.43 20.30
N MET A 382 16.84 -38.69 19.25
CA MET A 382 15.37 -38.59 19.32
C MET A 382 14.66 -39.82 19.90
N LYS A 383 15.36 -40.90 20.25
CA LYS A 383 14.74 -42.09 20.89
C LYS A 383 14.41 -41.92 22.38
N SER A 384 14.55 -40.72 22.96
CA SER A 384 14.51 -40.53 24.42
C SER A 384 13.45 -39.55 24.97
N ALA A 385 12.59 -38.92 24.17
CA ALA A 385 11.58 -38.00 24.69
C ALA A 385 10.13 -38.53 24.48
N PRO A 386 9.30 -38.64 25.53
CA PRO A 386 7.96 -39.23 25.45
C PRO A 386 6.92 -38.24 24.90
N ILE A 387 6.00 -38.74 24.07
CA ILE A 387 4.82 -38.04 23.55
C ILE A 387 3.69 -38.14 24.59
N ILE A 388 3.10 -37.02 25.01
CA ILE A 388 1.91 -36.99 25.89
C ILE A 388 0.69 -36.61 25.04
N GLU A 389 -0.23 -37.56 24.81
CA GLU A 389 -1.57 -37.30 24.27
C GLU A 389 -2.47 -36.73 25.38
N ASN A 390 -2.99 -35.52 25.20
CA ASN A 390 -3.77 -34.82 26.23
C ASN A 390 -5.26 -35.26 26.20
N LYS A 391 -5.62 -36.19 27.10
CA LYS A 391 -6.99 -36.68 27.37
C LYS A 391 -8.04 -35.58 27.59
N GLU A 392 -7.60 -34.40 27.98
CA GLU A 392 -8.44 -33.24 28.29
C GLU A 392 -9.03 -32.57 27.03
N ASP A 393 -8.30 -32.61 25.91
CA ASP A 393 -8.78 -32.07 24.63
C ASP A 393 -9.90 -32.93 24.04
N GLU A 394 -9.88 -34.23 24.30
CA GLU A 394 -10.95 -35.15 23.90
C GLU A 394 -12.26 -34.85 24.64
N LEU A 395 -12.20 -34.63 25.96
CA LEU A 395 -13.35 -34.29 26.79
C LEU A 395 -13.97 -32.94 26.40
N ARG A 396 -13.12 -31.95 26.09
CA ARG A 396 -13.55 -30.63 25.61
C ARG A 396 -14.31 -30.71 24.28
N ASN A 397 -13.87 -31.59 23.38
CA ASN A 397 -14.55 -31.80 22.11
C ASN A 397 -15.91 -32.49 22.28
N LYS A 398 -16.02 -33.47 23.19
CA LYS A 398 -17.29 -34.12 23.53
C LYS A 398 -18.31 -33.13 24.10
N LEU A 399 -17.90 -32.21 24.97
CA LEU A 399 -18.78 -31.16 25.50
C LEU A 399 -19.24 -30.16 24.43
N LYS A 400 -18.35 -29.78 23.48
CA LYS A 400 -18.72 -28.90 22.36
C LYS A 400 -19.74 -29.54 21.44
N GLN A 401 -19.58 -30.84 21.18
CA GLN A 401 -20.53 -31.61 20.38
C GLN A 401 -21.89 -31.67 21.07
N PHE A 402 -21.94 -32.08 22.34
CA PHE A 402 -23.17 -32.12 23.13
C PHE A 402 -23.92 -30.77 23.15
N ARG A 403 -23.18 -29.67 23.36
CA ARG A 403 -23.76 -28.32 23.34
C ARG A 403 -24.41 -27.97 22.00
N SER A 404 -23.81 -28.41 20.90
CA SER A 404 -24.28 -28.12 19.54
C SER A 404 -25.52 -28.95 19.20
N GLU A 405 -25.56 -30.20 19.63
CA GLU A 405 -26.71 -31.10 19.45
C GLU A 405 -27.95 -30.59 20.20
N ILE A 406 -27.80 -30.19 21.47
CA ILE A 406 -28.90 -29.62 22.26
C ILE A 406 -29.36 -28.28 21.70
N SER A 407 -28.43 -27.42 21.28
CA SER A 407 -28.74 -26.14 20.64
C SER A 407 -29.58 -26.32 19.38
N ALA A 408 -29.26 -27.32 18.56
CA ALA A 408 -30.03 -27.65 17.36
C ALA A 408 -31.41 -28.23 17.71
N LYS A 409 -31.48 -29.14 18.70
CA LYS A 409 -32.72 -29.80 19.12
C LYS A 409 -33.73 -28.82 19.73
N GLU A 410 -33.27 -27.88 20.55
CA GLU A 410 -34.13 -26.89 21.22
C GLU A 410 -34.28 -25.58 20.42
N SER A 411 -33.64 -25.47 19.25
CA SER A 411 -33.63 -24.25 18.40
C SER A 411 -33.20 -22.98 19.16
N ILE A 412 -32.26 -23.12 20.09
CA ILE A 412 -31.68 -22.03 20.89
C ILE A 412 -30.21 -21.85 20.54
N ARG A 413 -29.63 -20.67 20.80
CA ARG A 413 -28.21 -20.41 20.49
C ARG A 413 -27.28 -21.24 21.40
N PRO A 414 -26.13 -21.77 20.91
CA PRO A 414 -25.30 -22.70 21.68
C PRO A 414 -24.84 -22.21 23.05
N TYR A 415 -24.58 -20.90 23.18
CA TYR A 415 -24.16 -20.30 24.44
C TYR A 415 -25.27 -20.23 25.50
N LEU A 416 -26.55 -20.38 25.12
CA LEU A 416 -27.68 -20.43 26.05
C LEU A 416 -27.79 -21.77 26.78
N VAL A 417 -27.32 -22.86 26.14
CA VAL A 417 -27.21 -24.19 26.78
C VAL A 417 -26.18 -24.10 27.92
N PHE A 418 -24.92 -23.80 27.58
CA PHE A 418 -23.90 -23.33 28.54
C PHE A 418 -22.79 -22.52 27.86
N SER A 419 -22.26 -21.52 28.56
CA SER A 419 -21.22 -20.62 28.03
C SER A 419 -19.86 -21.32 27.93
N ASN A 420 -18.90 -20.68 27.25
CA ASN A 420 -17.53 -21.21 27.21
C ASN A 420 -16.89 -21.22 28.60
N GLN A 421 -17.20 -20.23 29.44
CA GLN A 421 -16.75 -20.20 30.83
C GLN A 421 -17.32 -21.39 31.62
N GLN A 422 -18.62 -21.67 31.46
CA GLN A 422 -19.27 -22.81 32.11
C GLN A 422 -18.73 -24.16 31.62
N MET A 423 -18.28 -24.24 30.36
CA MET A 423 -17.62 -25.43 29.81
C MET A 423 -16.27 -25.69 30.49
N GLU A 424 -15.48 -24.64 30.76
CA GLU A 424 -14.23 -24.77 31.52
C GLU A 424 -14.50 -25.17 32.96
N GLU A 425 -15.51 -24.58 33.59
CA GLU A 425 -15.90 -24.91 34.97
C GLU A 425 -16.34 -26.38 35.09
N VAL A 426 -17.03 -26.93 34.09
CA VAL A 426 -17.38 -28.35 34.01
C VAL A 426 -16.17 -29.25 33.75
N LEU A 427 -15.24 -28.83 32.87
CA LEU A 427 -13.98 -29.57 32.62
C LEU A 427 -13.07 -29.64 33.85
N ASN A 428 -13.10 -28.59 34.67
CA ASN A 428 -12.38 -28.53 35.94
C ASN A 428 -13.05 -29.37 37.02
N ALA A 429 -14.39 -29.33 37.12
CA ALA A 429 -15.15 -30.06 38.14
C ALA A 429 -15.33 -31.55 37.83
N LYS A 430 -15.30 -31.96 36.56
CA LYS A 430 -15.50 -33.34 36.06
C LYS A 430 -16.67 -34.08 36.76
N PRO A 431 -17.89 -33.53 36.73
CA PRO A 431 -19.01 -34.08 37.49
C PRO A 431 -19.45 -35.43 36.93
N ILE A 432 -19.54 -36.44 37.80
CA ILE A 432 -20.02 -37.80 37.48
C ILE A 432 -21.43 -38.08 38.02
N THR A 433 -22.04 -37.10 38.71
CA THR A 433 -23.41 -37.14 39.22
C THR A 433 -24.13 -35.80 39.01
N LYS A 434 -25.47 -35.82 38.98
CA LYS A 434 -26.28 -34.60 38.83
C LYS A 434 -26.05 -33.61 39.98
N ASP A 435 -25.86 -34.12 41.18
CA ASP A 435 -25.58 -33.33 42.38
C ASP A 435 -24.21 -32.63 42.31
N GLN A 436 -23.20 -33.26 41.72
CA GLN A 436 -21.92 -32.58 41.48
C GLN A 436 -22.03 -31.47 40.43
N LEU A 437 -22.91 -31.62 39.44
CA LEU A 437 -23.12 -30.59 38.42
C LEU A 437 -23.88 -29.38 38.97
N SER A 438 -24.80 -29.55 39.92
CA SER A 438 -25.55 -28.43 40.54
C SER A 438 -24.66 -27.49 41.36
N HIS A 439 -23.51 -27.96 41.82
CA HIS A 439 -22.50 -27.16 42.51
C HIS A 439 -21.54 -26.43 41.55
N VAL A 440 -21.62 -26.66 40.23
CA VAL A 440 -20.83 -25.94 39.23
C VAL A 440 -21.46 -24.59 38.94
N SER A 441 -20.65 -23.54 38.98
CA SER A 441 -21.11 -22.16 38.81
C SER A 441 -21.89 -21.97 37.49
N GLY A 442 -23.13 -21.47 37.63
CA GLY A 442 -24.03 -21.21 36.51
C GLY A 442 -24.79 -22.43 35.97
N PHE A 443 -24.75 -23.58 36.66
CA PHE A 443 -25.68 -24.70 36.47
C PHE A 443 -26.75 -24.72 37.58
N GLY A 444 -27.75 -23.85 37.46
CA GLY A 444 -28.92 -23.86 38.36
C GLY A 444 -29.89 -25.01 38.08
N GLU A 445 -30.89 -25.20 38.95
CA GLU A 445 -31.84 -26.34 38.94
C GLU A 445 -32.39 -26.66 37.54
N ILE A 446 -32.82 -25.66 36.79
CA ILE A 446 -33.39 -25.81 35.43
C ILE A 446 -32.38 -26.41 34.44
N LYS A 447 -31.11 -26.00 34.51
CA LYS A 447 -30.06 -26.50 33.61
C LYS A 447 -29.57 -27.88 34.01
N VAL A 448 -29.55 -28.17 35.31
CA VAL A 448 -29.22 -29.50 35.85
C VAL A 448 -30.31 -30.48 35.45
N GLU A 449 -31.58 -30.13 35.61
CA GLU A 449 -32.68 -31.01 35.21
C GLU A 449 -32.65 -31.35 33.72
N LYS A 450 -32.38 -30.35 32.87
CA LYS A 450 -32.40 -30.52 31.41
C LYS A 450 -31.14 -31.17 30.82
N TYR A 451 -29.96 -30.87 31.37
CA TYR A 451 -28.69 -31.17 30.69
C TYR A 451 -27.75 -32.06 31.51
N ALA A 452 -28.04 -32.37 32.79
CA ALA A 452 -27.11 -33.09 33.63
C ALA A 452 -26.80 -34.51 33.15
N ASP A 453 -27.80 -35.26 32.68
CA ASP A 453 -27.59 -36.64 32.22
C ASP A 453 -26.59 -36.69 31.05
N GLY A 454 -26.72 -35.77 30.09
CA GLY A 454 -25.84 -35.73 28.93
C GLY A 454 -24.43 -35.24 29.25
N ILE A 455 -24.30 -34.29 30.18
CA ILE A 455 -22.99 -33.78 30.61
C ILE A 455 -22.24 -34.81 31.45
N VAL A 456 -22.91 -35.44 32.41
CA VAL A 456 -22.32 -36.46 33.29
C VAL A 456 -21.86 -37.69 32.50
N ASN A 457 -22.60 -38.08 31.45
CA ASN A 457 -22.26 -39.24 30.64
C ASN A 457 -20.99 -39.05 29.78
N ILE A 458 -20.47 -37.81 29.66
CA ILE A 458 -19.21 -37.51 28.97
C ILE A 458 -18.00 -37.79 29.87
N PHE A 459 -18.19 -37.78 31.19
CA PHE A 459 -17.14 -37.98 32.20
C PHE A 459 -17.15 -39.34 32.88
N LYS A 460 -18.19 -40.14 32.65
CA LYS A 460 -18.20 -41.58 32.95
C LYS A 460 -17.47 -42.33 31.84
#